data_AF-A0A975G624-F1
#
_entry.id   AF-A0A975G624-F1
#
_cell.length_a   1.000
_cell.length_b   1.000
_cell.length_c   1.000
_cell.angle_alpha   90.00
_cell.angle_beta   90.00
_cell.angle_gamma   90.00
#
_symmetry.space_group_name_H-M   'P 1'
#
loop_
_entity.id
_entity.type
_entity.pdbx_description
1 polymer ?
#
loop_
_entity_poly.entity_id
_entity_poly.type
_entity_poly.pdbx_seq_one_letter_code
_entity_poly.pdbx_strand_id
1 'polypeptide(L)' 'MDHRDAAAEEAAMTKESHNVKQRDKVTVTSATLSSDGRTVELALEGMKPSMQLQVGYDLEDKDGNPVKSNVTGTVYVVP' A
#
# COMPACT_ATOMS: atom_id res chain seq x y z
N MET A 1 48.04 -16.79 8.73
CA MET A 1 46.93 -16.81 7.75
C MET A 1 45.68 -17.11 8.53
N ASP A 2 45.17 -16.08 9.20
CA ASP A 2 43.98 -16.12 10.06
C ASP A 2 42.74 -16.16 9.18
N HIS A 3 42.27 -17.38 8.92
CA HIS A 3 41.01 -17.62 8.22
C HIS A 3 39.90 -17.77 9.25
N ARG A 4 39.43 -16.66 9.85
CA ARG A 4 38.22 -16.73 10.67
C ARG A 4 37.39 -15.45 10.83
N ASP A 5 37.25 -14.64 9.79
CA ASP A 5 36.25 -13.55 9.85
C ASP A 5 35.36 -13.40 8.61
N ALA A 6 35.51 -14.22 7.58
CA ALA A 6 34.63 -14.14 6.40
C ALA A 6 33.17 -14.59 6.69
N ALA A 7 32.95 -15.48 7.66
CA ALA A 7 31.62 -16.04 7.92
C ALA A 7 30.74 -15.18 8.86
N ALA A 8 31.33 -14.22 9.58
CA ALA A 8 30.59 -13.35 10.51
C ALA A 8 29.96 -12.15 9.78
N GLU A 9 30.63 -11.59 8.78
CA GLU A 9 30.12 -10.48 7.98
C GLU A 9 28.95 -10.89 7.08
N GLU A 10 28.96 -12.10 6.51
CA GLU A 10 27.86 -12.58 5.66
C GLU A 10 26.57 -12.86 6.46
N ALA A 11 26.69 -13.21 7.75
CA ALA A 11 25.54 -13.42 8.62
C ALA A 11 24.88 -12.11 9.10
N ALA A 12 25.64 -11.01 9.16
CA ALA A 12 25.11 -9.69 9.51
C ALA A 12 24.27 -9.11 8.36
N MET A 13 24.79 -9.17 7.13
CA MET A 13 24.13 -8.61 5.96
C MET A 13 22.81 -9.33 5.59
N THR A 14 22.66 -10.60 5.99
CA THR A 14 21.46 -11.39 5.71
C THR A 14 20.35 -11.20 6.77
N LYS A 15 20.70 -10.81 8.01
CA LYS A 15 19.73 -10.69 9.11
C LYS A 15 19.00 -9.35 9.20
N GLU A 16 19.50 -8.30 8.54
CA GLU A 16 18.86 -6.98 8.58
C GLU A 16 17.68 -6.82 7.59
N SER A 17 17.48 -7.77 6.68
CA SER A 17 16.49 -7.62 5.59
C SER A 17 15.11 -8.27 5.86
N HIS A 18 14.91 -8.89 7.02
CA HIS A 18 13.69 -9.66 7.33
C HIS A 18 12.59 -8.87 8.07
N ASN A 19 12.55 -7.54 7.90
CA ASN A 19 11.43 -6.75 8.43
C ASN A 19 10.91 -5.73 7.41
N VAL A 20 10.89 -6.12 6.14
CA VAL A 20 10.07 -5.39 5.17
C VAL A 20 8.63 -5.74 5.50
N LYS A 21 7.92 -4.81 6.15
CA LYS A 21 6.47 -4.82 6.28
C LYS A 21 5.90 -4.79 4.85
N GLN A 22 5.81 -5.95 4.22
CA GLN A 22 5.30 -6.09 2.87
C GLN A 22 3.82 -5.70 2.92
N ARG A 23 3.51 -4.53 2.36
CA ARG A 23 2.13 -4.11 2.19
C ARG A 23 1.46 -5.10 1.25
N ASP A 24 0.36 -5.68 1.70
CA ASP A 24 -0.45 -6.55 0.87
C ASP A 24 -0.96 -5.74 -0.33
N LYS A 25 -0.77 -6.26 -1.55
CA LYS A 25 -1.17 -5.55 -2.77
C LYS A 25 -2.65 -5.82 -2.98
N VAL A 26 -3.48 -4.83 -2.73
CA VAL A 26 -4.92 -4.89 -3.00
C VAL A 26 -5.18 -4.47 -4.44
N THR A 27 -5.88 -5.29 -5.20
CA THR A 27 -6.27 -4.98 -6.58
C THR A 27 -7.53 -4.12 -6.57
N VAL A 28 -7.47 -3.01 -7.30
CA VAL A 28 -8.66 -2.19 -7.62
C VAL A 28 -9.42 -2.88 -8.76
N THR A 29 -10.66 -3.28 -8.52
CA THR A 29 -11.52 -3.89 -9.56
C THR A 29 -12.34 -2.87 -10.33
N SER A 30 -12.76 -1.78 -9.69
CA SER A 30 -13.44 -0.68 -10.39
C SER A 30 -13.18 0.66 -9.71
N ALA A 31 -13.17 1.72 -10.51
CA ALA A 31 -13.19 3.10 -10.05
C ALA A 31 -14.24 3.85 -10.88
N THR A 32 -15.33 4.26 -10.25
CA THR A 32 -16.47 4.88 -10.96
C THR A 32 -16.80 6.23 -10.35
N LEU A 33 -17.01 7.25 -11.18
CA LEU A 33 -17.48 8.54 -10.70
C LEU A 33 -18.99 8.46 -10.39
N SER A 34 -19.35 8.82 -9.17
CA SER A 34 -20.75 8.90 -8.73
C SER A 34 -21.48 10.06 -9.42
N SER A 35 -22.81 9.97 -9.48
CA SER A 35 -23.67 10.96 -10.16
C SER A 35 -23.59 12.37 -9.56
N ASP A 36 -23.09 12.52 -8.33
CA ASP A 36 -22.81 13.82 -7.71
C ASP A 36 -21.63 14.55 -8.36
N GLY A 37 -20.79 13.84 -9.11
CA GLY A 37 -19.64 14.39 -9.83
C GLY A 37 -18.47 14.80 -8.93
N ARG A 38 -18.50 14.43 -7.65
CA ARG A 38 -17.46 14.72 -6.64
C ARG A 38 -16.94 13.48 -5.92
N THR A 39 -17.64 12.35 -6.04
CA THR A 39 -17.31 11.13 -5.31
C THR A 39 -16.84 10.06 -6.30
N VAL A 40 -15.66 9.50 -6.07
CA VAL A 40 -15.16 8.33 -6.80
C VAL A 40 -15.36 7.10 -5.91
N GLU A 41 -16.13 6.13 -6.41
CA GLU A 41 -16.34 4.86 -5.74
C GLU A 41 -15.29 3.85 -6.22
N LEU A 42 -14.56 3.28 -5.28
CA LEU A 42 -13.45 2.35 -5.53
C LEU A 42 -13.83 0.96 -5.01
N ALA A 43 -13.94 -0.02 -5.89
CA ALA A 43 -14.10 -1.41 -5.50
C ALA A 43 -12.73 -2.06 -5.32
N LEU A 44 -12.52 -2.64 -4.14
CA LEU A 44 -11.30 -3.34 -3.75
C LEU A 44 -11.66 -4.79 -3.46
N GLU A 45 -11.28 -5.70 -4.36
CA GLU A 45 -11.60 -7.12 -4.20
C GLU A 45 -10.59 -7.82 -3.29
N GLY A 46 -11.09 -8.72 -2.43
CA GLY A 46 -10.24 -9.53 -1.56
C GLY A 46 -9.57 -8.76 -0.43
N MET A 47 -10.08 -7.56 -0.08
CA MET A 47 -9.54 -6.79 1.04
C MET A 47 -9.72 -7.53 2.37
N LYS A 48 -8.60 -7.81 3.04
CA LYS A 48 -8.57 -8.36 4.39
C LYS A 48 -8.58 -7.24 5.43
N PRO A 49 -9.14 -7.47 6.64
CA PRO A 49 -9.06 -6.51 7.73
C PRO A 49 -7.60 -6.14 8.00
N SER A 50 -7.33 -4.83 8.02
CA SER A 50 -5.97 -4.28 8.00
C SER A 50 -5.89 -3.08 8.92
N MET A 51 -4.90 -3.09 9.82
CA MET A 51 -4.59 -1.97 10.72
C MET A 51 -4.06 -0.72 9.97
N GLN A 52 -3.61 -0.90 8.73
CA GLN A 52 -3.13 0.19 7.88
C GLN A 52 -3.58 -0.04 6.43
N LEU A 53 -4.51 0.80 5.98
CA LEU A 53 -4.89 0.99 4.59
C LEU A 53 -4.27 2.31 4.10
N GLN A 54 -3.67 2.30 2.92
CA GLN A 54 -3.30 3.52 2.20
C GLN A 54 -3.81 3.40 0.77
N VAL A 55 -4.62 4.38 0.34
CA VAL A 55 -5.08 4.50 -1.03
C VAL A 55 -4.54 5.82 -1.57
N GLY A 56 -3.57 5.73 -2.48
CA GLY A 56 -3.11 6.88 -3.25
C GLY A 56 -3.95 7.01 -4.51
N TYR A 57 -4.45 8.20 -4.80
CA TYR A 57 -5.19 8.48 -6.01
C TYR A 57 -4.57 9.65 -6.77
N ASP A 58 -4.64 9.54 -8.09
CA ASP A 58 -4.29 10.56 -9.06
C ASP A 58 -5.51 10.72 -9.97
N LEU A 59 -6.23 11.83 -9.79
CA LEU A 59 -7.47 12.13 -10.50
C LEU A 59 -7.30 13.44 -11.27
N GLU A 60 -8.12 13.66 -12.28
CA GLU A 60 -8.21 14.95 -12.99
C GLU A 60 -9.58 15.56 -12.71
N ASP A 61 -9.62 16.82 -12.28
CA ASP A 61 -10.87 17.55 -12.07
C ASP A 61 -11.48 17.98 -13.42
N LYS A 62 -12.74 18.44 -13.43
CA LYS A 62 -13.44 18.92 -14.64
C LYS A 62 -12.70 20.04 -15.36
N ASP A 63 -11.94 20.84 -14.62
CA ASP A 63 -11.10 21.92 -15.15
C ASP A 63 -9.71 21.44 -15.66
N GLY A 64 -9.45 20.13 -15.66
CA GLY A 64 -8.17 19.56 -16.10
C GLY A 64 -7.06 19.65 -15.05
N ASN A 65 -7.39 19.99 -13.81
CA ASN A 65 -6.42 20.12 -12.73
C ASN A 65 -6.11 18.76 -12.11
N PRO A 66 -4.82 18.38 -11.93
CA PRO A 66 -4.47 17.12 -11.30
C PRO A 66 -4.72 17.18 -9.80
N VAL A 67 -5.52 16.24 -9.30
CA VAL A 67 -5.84 16.03 -7.89
C VAL A 67 -5.14 14.76 -7.42
N LYS A 68 -3.96 14.96 -6.82
CA LYS A 68 -3.16 13.89 -6.21
C LYS A 68 -3.28 13.93 -4.71
N SER A 69 -3.69 12.83 -4.10
CA SER A 69 -3.74 12.74 -2.64
C SER A 69 -3.70 11.30 -2.18
N ASN A 70 -3.48 11.12 -0.88
CA ASN A 70 -3.56 9.82 -0.25
C ASN A 70 -4.60 9.87 0.86
N VAL A 71 -5.35 8.77 0.99
CA VAL A 71 -6.18 8.52 2.16
C VAL A 71 -5.57 7.35 2.91
N THR A 72 -5.42 7.53 4.21
CA THR A 72 -4.98 6.49 5.14
C THR A 72 -6.08 6.19 6.12
N GLY A 73 -6.23 4.92 6.48
CA GLY A 73 -7.30 4.49 7.38
C GLY A 73 -7.08 3.07 7.89
N THR A 74 -8.05 2.60 8.67
CA THR A 74 -8.05 1.26 9.23
C THR A 74 -9.34 0.56 8.83
N VAL A 75 -9.23 -0.68 8.37
CA VAL A 75 -10.38 -1.48 7.93
C VAL A 75 -10.59 -2.61 8.92
N TYR A 76 -11.71 -2.57 9.63
CA TYR A 76 -12.15 -3.60 10.56
C TYR A 76 -13.25 -4.45 9.91
N VAL A 77 -13.29 -5.74 10.24
CA VAL A 77 -14.49 -6.56 9.99
C VAL A 77 -15.53 -6.20 11.05
N VAL A 78 -16.75 -5.88 10.61
CA VAL A 78 -17.89 -5.63 11.49
C VAL A 78 -18.63 -6.96 11.70
N PRO A 79 -18.91 -7.39 12.95
CA PRO A 79 -19.63 -8.63 13.25
C PRO A 79 -21.12 -8.56 12.88
#